data_AF-A0A7K0PKI2-F1
#
_entry.id   AF-A0A7K0PKI2-F1
#
_cell.length_a   1.000
_cell.length_b   1.000
_cell.length_c   1.000
_cell.angle_alpha   90.00
_cell.angle_beta   90.00
_cell.angle_gamma   90.00
#
_symmetry.space_group_name_H-M   'P 1'
#
loop_
_entity.id
_entity.type
_entity.pdbx_description
1 polymer ?
#
loop_
_entity_poly.entity_id
_entity_poly.type
_entity_poly.pdbx_seq_one_letter_code
_entity_poly.pdbx_strand_id
1 'polypeptide(L)'
;PRHRFLGWPMDEDDVRAAVDHGHETLAKDGWLVLASDGLTDFVDDPAGAIRDAAMFAILAGHAADPDLQDALRPTAVRLVDDLIDAACDGGAGDNVAVVALRGTVESWDGGWRVSDSDEAEARRQGSAAGDDKDLRQASAAEDAGRLRSTHAVDLDPADRFRGCLLGGAIGDALGAGIEHDSLRRIRRRFGPDGLVDPAPAYGRDSAITDDTQMTLFTAEALLRTFTRAAERGVPGDAVWQLDQAYARWLRTQGERSLRWPNPGDRSTVERLLAGPDARRGPGRTCIAAMRGSVAGTPDEPTNSSKGCGGVMRVAPVGLMVEDLDDAMGLAHRAAALTHGHPTGRYAAGAFAGLIALLRGGAPLSIAVAVVAEELGYAEGADETCEALIRARGLLGEAIAPSAELVQSRGEGWVADEALAIGVSCALLARDFEHGVLLAVNHGGDSDSTGAIAGALLGMMFGAEAIPERWLDGLEHANEIADIADDLHAAASEDGDPDVLGERWQARWPAE
;
A
#
# COMPACT_ATOMS: atom_id res chain seq x y z
N PRO A 1 0.27 15.68 12.52
CA PRO A 1 0.27 14.90 13.79
C PRO A 1 1.31 13.77 13.77
N ARG A 2 2.21 13.71 14.76
CA ARG A 2 3.15 12.60 14.94
C ARG A 2 2.43 11.50 15.71
N HIS A 3 1.79 10.59 15.00
CA HIS A 3 1.20 9.41 15.64
C HIS A 3 2.32 8.40 15.90
N ARG A 4 2.38 7.84 17.11
CA ARG A 4 3.13 6.62 17.41
C ARG A 4 2.11 5.52 17.65
N PHE A 5 2.08 4.53 16.77
CA PHE A 5 1.41 3.27 17.06
C PHE A 5 2.42 2.41 17.81
N LEU A 6 2.23 2.22 19.10
CA LEU A 6 3.06 1.30 19.87
C LEU A 6 2.43 -0.08 19.68
N GLY A 7 3.12 -0.95 18.94
CA GLY A 7 2.61 -2.21 18.42
C GLY A 7 2.02 -3.18 19.46
N TRP A 8 1.47 -4.27 18.95
CA TRP A 8 0.81 -5.33 19.72
C TRP A 8 1.69 -6.58 19.81
N PRO A 9 1.82 -7.26 20.97
CA PRO A 9 1.44 -6.89 22.35
C PRO A 9 2.62 -6.34 23.19
N MET A 10 2.35 -5.47 24.19
CA MET A 10 3.32 -4.92 25.15
C MET A 10 2.93 -5.23 26.62
N ASP A 11 3.82 -5.01 27.59
CA ASP A 11 3.48 -5.06 29.02
C ASP A 11 3.41 -3.66 29.67
N GLU A 12 3.03 -3.58 30.95
CA GLU A 12 2.84 -2.29 31.65
C GLU A 12 4.14 -1.49 31.78
N ASP A 13 5.27 -2.18 31.97
CA ASP A 13 6.57 -1.54 32.14
C ASP A 13 7.07 -0.98 30.79
N ASP A 14 6.85 -1.72 29.70
CA ASP A 14 7.15 -1.28 28.34
C ASP A 14 6.31 -0.07 27.91
N VAL A 15 5.04 -0.01 28.32
CA VAL A 15 4.17 1.15 28.06
C VAL A 15 4.63 2.40 28.81
N ARG A 16 4.98 2.25 30.10
CA ARG A 16 5.52 3.36 30.91
C ARG A 16 6.85 3.89 30.37
N ALA A 17 7.68 3.03 29.78
CA ALA A 17 8.94 3.43 29.17
C ALA A 17 8.75 4.16 27.82
N ALA A 18 7.63 3.91 27.12
CA ALA A 18 7.39 4.41 25.76
C ALA A 18 6.63 5.75 25.71
N VAL A 19 5.90 6.13 26.78
CA VAL A 19 5.07 7.33 26.83
C VAL A 19 5.70 8.35 27.77
N ASP A 20 6.43 9.32 27.21
CA ASP A 20 7.33 10.15 28.01
C ASP A 20 6.62 11.22 28.87
N HIS A 21 5.47 11.79 28.47
CA HIS A 21 4.80 12.87 29.22
C HIS A 21 3.28 12.96 28.91
N GLY A 22 2.40 13.04 29.92
CA GLY A 22 0.95 13.29 29.77
C GLY A 22 0.10 12.82 30.96
N HIS A 23 -1.18 13.23 31.04
CA HIS A 23 -2.11 12.73 32.05
C HIS A 23 -2.42 11.24 31.80
N GLU A 24 -1.99 10.38 32.72
CA GLU A 24 -2.20 8.93 32.68
C GLU A 24 -3.48 8.58 33.46
N THR A 25 -4.49 8.01 32.79
CA THR A 25 -5.57 7.32 33.50
C THR A 25 -5.39 5.83 33.32
N LEU A 26 -4.70 5.19 34.26
CA LEU A 26 -4.61 3.73 34.35
C LEU A 26 -5.87 3.21 35.04
N ALA A 27 -6.75 2.54 34.29
CA ALA A 27 -7.79 1.73 34.90
C ALA A 27 -7.15 0.47 35.51
N LYS A 28 -7.40 0.23 36.80
CA LYS A 28 -7.08 -1.07 37.40
C LYS A 28 -8.01 -2.12 36.83
N ASP A 29 -7.46 -3.33 36.67
CA ASP A 29 -8.16 -4.55 36.25
C ASP A 29 -8.36 -4.74 34.74
N GLY A 30 -7.40 -4.17 33.98
CA GLY A 30 -7.30 -4.29 32.53
C GLY A 30 -7.84 -3.04 31.83
N TRP A 31 -7.35 -2.81 30.61
CA TRP A 31 -7.91 -1.93 29.57
C TRP A 31 -7.23 -0.58 29.29
N LEU A 32 -7.03 -0.43 27.97
CA LEU A 32 -6.85 0.74 27.10
C LEU A 32 -6.13 1.97 27.67
N VAL A 33 -4.92 2.23 27.15
CA VAL A 33 -4.17 3.46 27.44
C VAL A 33 -4.43 4.48 26.34
N LEU A 34 -5.04 5.61 26.73
CA LEU A 34 -5.15 6.83 25.93
C LEU A 34 -4.17 7.85 26.51
N ALA A 35 -3.05 8.08 25.83
CA ALA A 35 -2.14 9.16 26.18
C ALA A 35 -2.32 10.31 25.18
N SER A 36 -2.73 11.47 25.69
CA SER A 36 -2.69 12.72 24.94
C SER A 36 -2.09 13.83 25.78
N ASP A 37 -1.29 14.69 25.16
CA ASP A 37 -0.95 16.00 25.71
C ASP A 37 -1.92 17.02 25.08
N GLY A 38 -3.12 17.19 25.65
CA GLY A 38 -4.06 18.20 25.16
C GLY A 38 -5.56 17.99 25.38
N LEU A 39 -6.03 16.86 25.92
CA LEU A 39 -7.47 16.58 26.12
C LEU A 39 -8.08 17.27 27.36
N THR A 40 -7.96 18.59 27.51
CA THR A 40 -8.74 19.34 28.52
C THR A 40 -10.21 19.51 28.15
N ASP A 41 -10.60 19.23 26.90
CA ASP A 41 -11.97 19.47 26.40
C ASP A 41 -12.85 18.20 26.38
N PHE A 42 -12.32 17.03 26.76
CA PHE A 42 -13.06 15.76 26.86
C PHE A 42 -13.72 15.54 28.24
N VAL A 43 -13.81 16.58 29.06
CA VAL A 43 -14.17 16.51 30.48
C VAL A 43 -15.66 16.18 30.73
N ASP A 44 -16.54 16.25 29.74
CA ASP A 44 -17.99 16.19 30.02
C ASP A 44 -18.67 14.82 29.85
N ASP A 45 -18.03 13.80 29.28
CA ASP A 45 -18.51 12.41 29.48
C ASP A 45 -17.43 11.30 29.42
N PRO A 46 -16.40 11.33 30.30
CA PRO A 46 -15.47 10.22 30.44
C PRO A 46 -16.18 8.95 30.90
N ALA A 47 -17.24 9.08 31.69
CA ALA A 47 -17.91 7.94 32.32
C ALA A 47 -18.76 7.13 31.34
N GLY A 48 -19.40 7.76 30.35
CA GLY A 48 -20.17 7.08 29.30
C GLY A 48 -19.28 6.31 28.33
N ALA A 49 -18.24 6.97 27.80
CA ALA A 49 -17.28 6.35 26.89
C ALA A 49 -16.47 5.21 27.56
N ILE A 50 -16.04 5.40 28.81
CA ILE A 50 -15.38 4.35 29.60
C ILE A 50 -16.36 3.23 29.95
N ARG A 51 -17.65 3.52 30.16
CA ARG A 51 -18.67 2.49 30.48
C ARG A 51 -19.04 1.66 29.26
N ASP A 52 -19.09 2.25 28.08
CA ASP A 52 -19.28 1.52 26.82
C ASP A 52 -18.03 0.68 26.48
N ALA A 53 -16.82 1.18 26.75
CA ALA A 53 -15.58 0.41 26.67
C ALA A 53 -15.49 -0.71 27.73
N ALA A 54 -15.98 -0.48 28.95
CA ALA A 54 -16.06 -1.49 30.01
C ALA A 54 -17.13 -2.55 29.73
N MET A 55 -18.17 -2.22 28.96
CA MET A 55 -19.13 -3.20 28.46
C MET A 55 -18.50 -4.12 27.41
N PHE A 56 -17.50 -3.61 26.67
CA PHE A 56 -16.61 -4.36 25.78
C PHE A 56 -15.70 -5.34 26.54
N ALA A 57 -15.18 -4.92 27.70
CA ALA A 57 -14.35 -5.76 28.58
C ALA A 57 -15.07 -7.02 29.10
N ILE A 58 -16.38 -6.92 29.36
CA ILE A 58 -17.21 -8.05 29.79
C ILE A 58 -17.33 -9.12 28.67
N LEU A 59 -17.28 -8.70 27.40
CA LEU A 59 -17.35 -9.60 26.25
C LEU A 59 -15.97 -10.23 25.94
N ALA A 60 -14.89 -9.45 26.08
CA ALA A 60 -13.52 -9.92 25.85
C ALA A 60 -12.98 -10.91 26.91
N GLY A 61 -13.67 -11.08 28.04
CA GLY A 61 -13.43 -12.19 28.99
C GLY A 61 -13.64 -13.60 28.42
N HIS A 62 -14.10 -13.72 27.16
CA HIS A 62 -14.33 -14.99 26.46
C HIS A 62 -13.26 -15.29 25.39
N ALA A 63 -12.08 -14.65 25.48
CA ALA A 63 -10.99 -14.64 24.48
C ALA A 63 -10.25 -15.98 24.25
N ALA A 64 -10.95 -16.96 23.65
CA ALA A 64 -10.32 -18.13 23.03
C ALA A 64 -10.92 -18.49 21.66
N ASP A 65 -11.84 -17.69 21.12
CA ASP A 65 -12.57 -17.99 19.86
C ASP A 65 -12.13 -17.05 18.72
N PRO A 66 -11.45 -17.56 17.67
CA PRO A 66 -11.02 -16.80 16.49
C PRO A 66 -12.17 -16.18 15.68
N ASP A 67 -13.33 -16.85 15.59
CA ASP A 67 -14.48 -16.36 14.81
C ASP A 67 -15.06 -15.07 15.42
N LEU A 68 -14.96 -14.94 16.75
CA LEU A 68 -15.39 -13.76 17.48
C LEU A 68 -14.40 -12.59 17.32
N GLN A 69 -13.11 -12.86 17.13
CA GLN A 69 -12.10 -11.83 16.87
C GLN A 69 -12.30 -11.19 15.51
N ASP A 70 -12.58 -11.99 14.48
CA ASP A 70 -12.89 -11.49 13.14
C ASP A 70 -14.22 -10.74 13.09
N ALA A 71 -15.21 -11.15 13.87
CA ALA A 71 -16.47 -10.42 14.01
C ALA A 71 -16.32 -9.04 14.71
N LEU A 72 -15.35 -8.88 15.61
CA LEU A 72 -15.15 -7.66 16.40
C LEU A 72 -14.19 -6.65 15.75
N ARG A 73 -13.30 -7.11 14.85
CA ARG A 73 -12.31 -6.28 14.13
C ARG A 73 -12.92 -5.04 13.45
N PRO A 74 -14.05 -5.11 12.73
CA PRO A 74 -14.65 -3.93 12.09
C PRO A 74 -15.13 -2.86 13.09
N THR A 75 -15.49 -3.28 14.30
CA THR A 75 -15.93 -2.36 15.37
C THR A 75 -14.76 -1.71 16.09
N ALA A 76 -13.64 -2.42 16.27
CA ALA A 76 -12.41 -1.85 16.80
C ALA A 76 -11.80 -0.81 15.84
N VAL A 77 -11.80 -1.09 14.53
CA VAL A 77 -11.38 -0.15 13.49
C VAL A 77 -12.24 1.11 13.52
N ARG A 78 -13.57 0.97 13.57
CA ARG A 78 -14.49 2.11 13.67
C ARG A 78 -14.25 2.97 14.92
N LEU A 79 -13.92 2.36 16.07
CA LEU A 79 -13.66 3.10 17.31
C LEU A 79 -12.34 3.90 17.23
N VAL A 80 -11.32 3.34 16.58
CA VAL A 80 -10.06 4.05 16.31
C VAL A 80 -10.29 5.20 15.34
N ASP A 81 -11.09 4.97 14.28
CA ASP A 81 -11.47 6.01 13.32
C ASP A 81 -12.27 7.14 14.02
N ASP A 82 -13.27 6.81 14.85
CA ASP A 82 -14.06 7.79 15.60
C ASP A 82 -13.19 8.63 16.56
N LEU A 83 -12.16 8.03 17.18
CA LEU A 83 -11.20 8.71 18.05
C LEU A 83 -10.24 9.62 17.27
N ILE A 84 -9.83 9.21 16.07
CA ILE A 84 -9.01 10.03 15.16
C ILE A 84 -9.83 11.21 14.63
N ASP A 85 -11.06 10.97 14.20
CA ASP A 85 -11.97 11.99 13.69
C ASP A 85 -12.30 13.01 14.79
N ALA A 86 -12.59 12.55 16.01
CA ALA A 86 -12.80 13.43 17.16
C ALA A 86 -11.56 14.27 17.53
N ALA A 87 -10.35 13.69 17.42
CA ALA A 87 -9.10 14.41 17.64
C ALA A 87 -8.84 15.47 16.54
N CYS A 88 -9.27 15.20 15.30
CA CYS A 88 -9.19 16.14 14.20
C CYS A 88 -10.22 17.28 14.29
N ASP A 89 -11.43 17.00 14.78
CA ASP A 89 -12.51 17.99 14.90
C ASP A 89 -12.36 18.92 16.11
N GLY A 90 -11.70 18.49 17.18
CA GLY A 90 -11.56 19.25 18.44
C GLY A 90 -10.46 20.31 18.48
N GLY A 91 -9.61 20.42 17.45
CA GLY A 91 -8.50 21.39 17.44
C GLY A 91 -7.44 21.19 18.54
N ALA A 92 -7.46 20.04 19.22
CA ALA A 92 -6.53 19.70 20.29
C ALA A 92 -5.16 19.29 19.73
N GLY A 93 -4.10 19.77 20.37
CA GLY A 93 -2.72 19.63 19.93
C GLY A 93 -2.19 18.19 19.86
N ASP A 94 -1.57 17.91 18.71
CA ASP A 94 -0.35 17.14 18.43
C ASP A 94 -0.04 15.73 18.97
N ASN A 95 -0.68 15.13 19.99
CA ASN A 95 -0.30 13.76 20.41
C ASN A 95 -1.49 12.89 20.87
N VAL A 96 -1.75 11.78 20.17
CA VAL A 96 -2.65 10.70 20.62
C VAL A 96 -1.94 9.36 20.43
N ALA A 97 -1.81 8.57 21.50
CA ALA A 97 -1.36 7.17 21.46
C ALA A 97 -2.47 6.25 22.01
N VAL A 98 -2.73 5.15 21.30
CA VAL A 98 -3.73 4.12 21.66
C VAL A 98 -2.98 2.79 21.82
N VAL A 99 -3.05 2.17 23.00
CA VAL A 99 -2.39 0.88 23.29
C VAL A 99 -3.37 -0.11 23.91
N ALA A 100 -3.32 -1.38 23.49
CA ALA A 100 -4.14 -2.47 24.04
C ALA A 100 -3.25 -3.66 24.47
N LEU A 101 -3.53 -4.27 25.63
CA LEU A 101 -2.71 -5.35 26.25
C LEU A 101 -3.53 -6.59 26.63
N ARG A 102 -2.87 -7.76 26.79
CA ARG A 102 -3.44 -9.05 27.22
C ARG A 102 -3.17 -9.32 28.72
N GLY A 103 -4.17 -9.79 29.47
CA GLY A 103 -4.00 -10.28 30.85
C GLY A 103 -3.78 -11.79 30.96
N THR A 104 -3.03 -12.25 31.96
CA THR A 104 -2.81 -13.67 32.30
C THR A 104 -3.99 -14.27 33.07
N VAL A 105 -4.36 -15.50 32.72
CA VAL A 105 -5.43 -16.26 33.37
C VAL A 105 -4.81 -17.49 34.04
N GLU A 106 -4.95 -17.64 35.36
CA GLU A 106 -4.57 -18.88 36.05
C GLU A 106 -5.79 -19.81 36.17
N SER A 107 -5.63 -21.05 35.70
CA SER A 107 -6.67 -22.07 35.75
C SER A 107 -6.54 -22.95 36.99
N TRP A 108 -7.68 -23.32 37.62
CA TRP A 108 -7.76 -24.55 38.38
C TRP A 108 -9.06 -25.32 38.07
N ASP A 109 -9.05 -26.61 38.40
CA ASP A 109 -10.17 -27.54 38.22
C ASP A 109 -11.49 -27.06 38.87
N GLY A 110 -12.34 -26.41 38.07
CA GLY A 110 -13.73 -26.13 38.40
C GLY A 110 -14.27 -24.74 38.06
N GLY A 111 -13.45 -23.79 37.61
CA GLY A 111 -13.91 -22.47 37.14
C GLY A 111 -12.91 -21.32 37.32
N TRP A 112 -13.19 -20.18 36.68
CA TRP A 112 -12.36 -18.97 36.66
C TRP A 112 -12.81 -17.94 37.71
N ARG A 113 -11.88 -17.20 38.32
CA ARG A 113 -12.20 -16.09 39.24
C ARG A 113 -11.23 -14.92 39.07
N VAL A 114 -11.76 -13.70 38.95
CA VAL A 114 -11.03 -12.43 39.06
C VAL A 114 -11.05 -12.01 40.54
N SER A 115 -9.92 -11.56 41.12
CA SER A 115 -9.86 -11.13 42.52
C SER A 115 -9.59 -9.63 42.66
N ASP A 116 -10.54 -8.89 43.25
CA ASP A 116 -10.41 -7.47 43.61
C ASP A 116 -9.49 -7.26 44.82
N SER A 117 -8.73 -6.16 44.80
CA SER A 117 -7.92 -5.70 45.94
C SER A 117 -8.52 -4.43 46.57
N ASP A 118 -9.58 -4.59 47.36
CA ASP A 118 -10.36 -3.49 47.95
C ASP A 118 -10.40 -3.54 49.50
N GLU A 119 -9.28 -3.27 50.17
CA GLU A 119 -9.29 -3.01 51.63
C GLU A 119 -8.71 -1.65 52.06
N ALA A 120 -8.31 -0.76 51.14
CA ALA A 120 -7.61 0.46 51.51
C ALA A 120 -8.41 1.78 51.41
N GLU A 121 -9.47 1.89 50.59
CA GLU A 121 -9.97 3.23 50.20
C GLU A 121 -11.43 3.54 50.53
N ALA A 122 -12.00 2.84 51.51
CA ALA A 122 -13.26 3.25 52.17
C ALA A 122 -13.09 4.44 53.16
N ARG A 123 -12.05 5.28 53.02
CA ARG A 123 -11.79 6.40 53.94
C ARG A 123 -11.28 7.65 53.23
N ARG A 124 -12.10 8.27 52.38
CA ARG A 124 -12.04 9.72 52.09
C ARG A 124 -13.28 10.18 51.30
N GLN A 125 -14.35 10.46 52.05
CA GLN A 125 -15.50 11.31 51.68
C GLN A 125 -14.99 12.72 51.24
N GLY A 126 -15.58 13.53 50.36
CA GLY A 126 -16.81 13.51 49.55
C GLY A 126 -17.09 14.89 48.89
N SER A 127 -18.27 15.01 48.24
CA SER A 127 -19.09 16.24 47.97
C SER A 127 -18.85 17.17 46.74
N ALA A 128 -19.85 17.14 45.84
CA ALA A 128 -20.67 18.25 45.25
C ALA A 128 -20.26 19.08 43.98
N ALA A 129 -21.00 18.82 42.89
CA ALA A 129 -21.96 19.67 42.12
C ALA A 129 -21.57 20.94 41.31
N GLY A 130 -22.16 21.05 40.09
CA GLY A 130 -22.48 22.26 39.30
C GLY A 130 -21.63 22.46 38.03
N ASP A 131 -22.04 23.05 36.89
CA ASP A 131 -23.34 23.41 36.27
C ASP A 131 -22.99 23.82 34.81
N ASP A 132 -23.87 23.49 33.85
CA ASP A 132 -23.73 23.67 32.38
C ASP A 132 -24.09 25.09 31.89
N LYS A 133 -23.48 25.57 30.76
CA LYS A 133 -24.02 26.64 29.89
C LYS A 133 -23.23 26.98 28.60
N ASP A 134 -23.96 26.86 27.49
CA ASP A 134 -24.06 27.76 26.30
C ASP A 134 -22.99 27.77 25.17
N LEU A 135 -23.25 26.92 24.16
CA LEU A 135 -23.45 27.20 22.72
C LEU A 135 -23.10 28.60 22.15
N ARG A 136 -22.36 28.61 21.01
CA ARG A 136 -22.78 29.04 19.65
C ARG A 136 -21.61 29.59 18.83
N GLN A 137 -21.19 28.87 17.79
CA GLN A 137 -21.00 29.36 16.41
C GLN A 137 -20.29 28.30 15.54
N ALA A 138 -21.07 27.43 14.90
CA ALA A 138 -20.60 26.59 13.79
C ALA A 138 -21.76 26.47 12.79
N SER A 139 -21.69 27.19 11.66
CA SER A 139 -22.57 26.93 10.51
C SER A 139 -21.94 27.35 9.17
N ALA A 140 -20.62 27.24 9.05
CA ALA A 140 -19.92 27.48 7.78
C ALA A 140 -18.88 26.38 7.43
N ALA A 141 -18.67 25.39 8.30
CA ALA A 141 -17.75 24.28 8.10
C ALA A 141 -18.44 22.95 7.72
N GLU A 142 -19.77 22.86 7.88
CA GLU A 142 -20.51 21.60 7.68
C GLU A 142 -20.61 21.15 6.21
N ASP A 143 -20.38 22.04 5.24
CA ASP A 143 -20.44 21.70 3.81
C ASP A 143 -19.09 21.27 3.20
N ALA A 144 -17.98 21.39 3.93
CA ALA A 144 -16.65 20.97 3.46
C ALA A 144 -16.19 19.62 4.04
N GLY A 145 -16.83 19.12 5.09
CA GLY A 145 -16.46 17.89 5.81
C GLY A 145 -17.14 16.60 5.33
N ARG A 146 -18.16 16.66 4.46
CA ARG A 146 -19.03 15.51 4.15
C ARG A 146 -18.57 14.54 3.06
N LEU A 147 -17.32 14.60 2.57
CA LEU A 147 -16.80 13.71 1.52
C LEU A 147 -15.32 13.32 1.70
N ARG A 148 -14.93 12.89 2.92
CA ARG A 148 -13.61 12.27 3.16
C ARG A 148 -13.71 10.93 3.91
N SER A 149 -14.78 10.17 3.66
CA SER A 149 -14.86 8.80 4.18
C SER A 149 -13.82 7.92 3.48
N THR A 150 -12.91 7.41 4.29
CA THR A 150 -12.05 6.24 4.08
C THR A 150 -12.83 5.11 3.39
N HIS A 151 -12.77 5.06 2.07
CA HIS A 151 -13.45 4.04 1.27
C HIS A 151 -12.72 2.70 1.35
N ALA A 152 -12.82 2.01 2.49
CA ALA A 152 -12.76 0.55 2.50
C ALA A 152 -14.12 0.05 1.96
N VAL A 153 -14.32 0.13 0.64
CA VAL A 153 -15.44 -0.56 -0.01
C VAL A 153 -15.19 -2.05 0.14
N ASP A 154 -16.21 -2.83 0.51
CA ASP A 154 -16.19 -4.29 0.48
C ASP A 154 -16.14 -4.74 -1.00
N LEU A 155 -14.95 -4.64 -1.60
CA LEU A 155 -14.69 -5.03 -2.98
C LEU A 155 -14.41 -6.54 -3.03
N ASP A 156 -14.95 -7.18 -4.07
CA ASP A 156 -14.56 -8.53 -4.45
C ASP A 156 -13.02 -8.61 -4.56
N PRO A 157 -12.37 -9.55 -3.85
CA PRO A 157 -10.93 -9.76 -3.95
C PRO A 157 -10.43 -9.88 -5.40
N ALA A 158 -11.17 -10.56 -6.27
CA ALA A 158 -10.80 -10.67 -7.69
C ALA A 158 -10.82 -9.30 -8.39
N ASP A 159 -11.82 -8.47 -8.07
CA ASP A 159 -11.94 -7.12 -8.63
C ASP A 159 -10.82 -6.20 -8.16
N ARG A 160 -10.32 -6.35 -6.92
CA ARG A 160 -9.12 -5.63 -6.46
C ARG A 160 -7.87 -6.00 -7.25
N PHE A 161 -7.66 -7.29 -7.52
CA PHE A 161 -6.51 -7.76 -8.29
C PHE A 161 -6.56 -7.22 -9.72
N ARG A 162 -7.73 -7.28 -10.36
CA ARG A 162 -7.96 -6.68 -11.68
C ARG A 162 -7.72 -5.18 -11.65
N GLY A 163 -8.30 -4.49 -10.66
CA GLY A 163 -8.14 -3.05 -10.46
C GLY A 163 -6.68 -2.66 -10.35
N CYS A 164 -5.88 -3.40 -9.58
CA CYS A 164 -4.45 -3.16 -9.42
C CYS A 164 -3.69 -3.24 -10.76
N LEU A 165 -3.82 -4.33 -11.51
CA LEU A 165 -3.06 -4.50 -12.75
C LEU A 165 -3.59 -3.61 -13.89
N LEU A 166 -4.91 -3.55 -14.08
CA LEU A 166 -5.52 -2.70 -15.10
C LEU A 166 -5.32 -1.23 -14.78
N GLY A 167 -5.46 -0.84 -13.52
CA GLY A 167 -5.26 0.53 -13.09
C GLY A 167 -3.83 1.00 -13.29
N GLY A 168 -2.85 0.16 -12.94
CA GLY A 168 -1.45 0.43 -13.25
C GLY A 168 -1.19 0.57 -14.76
N ALA A 169 -1.75 -0.32 -15.57
CA ALA A 169 -1.60 -0.27 -17.03
C ALA A 169 -2.29 0.95 -17.68
N ILE A 170 -3.43 1.40 -17.13
CA ILE A 170 -4.09 2.64 -17.54
C ILE A 170 -3.22 3.86 -17.20
N GLY A 171 -2.65 3.88 -16.00
CA GLY A 171 -1.78 4.97 -15.56
C GLY A 171 -0.53 5.11 -16.42
N ASP A 172 0.14 3.99 -16.70
CA ASP A 172 1.23 3.86 -17.67
C ASP A 172 0.79 4.44 -19.04
N ALA A 173 -0.29 3.88 -19.62
CA ALA A 173 -0.73 4.25 -20.96
C ALA A 173 -1.15 5.73 -21.10
N LEU A 174 -1.74 6.31 -20.07
CA LEU A 174 -2.06 7.75 -20.03
C LEU A 174 -0.79 8.61 -19.99
N GLY A 175 0.20 8.21 -19.19
CA GLY A 175 1.48 8.91 -19.07
C GLY A 175 2.37 8.82 -20.30
N ALA A 176 2.31 7.71 -21.04
CA ALA A 176 3.20 7.41 -22.16
C ALA A 176 3.25 8.49 -23.26
N GLY A 177 2.11 9.10 -23.60
CA GLY A 177 2.03 10.13 -24.66
C GLY A 177 2.50 11.52 -24.24
N ILE A 178 2.77 11.71 -22.94
CA ILE A 178 3.17 12.97 -22.31
C ILE A 178 4.45 12.85 -21.49
N GLU A 179 5.06 11.66 -21.42
CA GLU A 179 6.38 11.43 -20.84
C GLU A 179 7.38 12.49 -21.38
N HIS A 180 8.15 13.08 -20.47
CA HIS A 180 9.09 14.18 -20.72
C HIS A 180 8.48 15.54 -21.11
N ASP A 181 7.16 15.68 -21.22
CA ASP A 181 6.55 17.00 -21.38
C ASP A 181 6.59 17.76 -20.06
N SER A 182 6.83 19.08 -20.13
CA SER A 182 6.55 19.94 -18.97
C SER A 182 5.04 20.11 -18.79
N LEU A 183 4.56 20.36 -17.57
CA LEU A 183 3.15 20.70 -17.30
C LEU A 183 2.63 21.82 -18.23
N ARG A 184 3.46 22.82 -18.52
CA ARG A 184 3.14 23.89 -19.49
C ARG A 184 2.90 23.35 -20.90
N ARG A 185 3.69 22.37 -21.35
CA ARG A 185 3.54 21.74 -22.66
C ARG A 185 2.31 20.83 -22.70
N ILE A 186 2.05 20.07 -21.64
CA ILE A 186 0.83 19.26 -21.48
C ILE A 186 -0.40 20.16 -21.65
N ARG A 187 -0.49 21.25 -20.86
CA ARG A 187 -1.62 22.18 -20.95
C ARG A 187 -1.76 22.88 -22.29
N ARG A 188 -0.66 23.14 -22.98
CA ARG A 188 -0.70 23.70 -24.35
C ARG A 188 -1.29 22.70 -25.35
N ARG A 189 -1.07 21.40 -25.15
CA ARG A 189 -1.56 20.34 -26.03
C ARG A 189 -3.03 20.00 -25.76
N PHE A 190 -3.42 19.92 -24.48
CA PHE A 190 -4.70 19.33 -24.08
C PHE A 190 -5.68 20.31 -23.41
N GLY A 191 -5.24 21.53 -23.08
CA GLY A 191 -6.06 22.53 -22.42
C GLY A 191 -5.64 22.80 -20.96
N PRO A 192 -6.32 23.73 -20.26
CA PRO A 192 -5.92 24.16 -18.91
C PRO A 192 -5.94 23.01 -17.88
N ASP A 193 -6.83 22.04 -18.06
CA ASP A 193 -6.99 20.90 -17.17
C ASP A 193 -5.99 19.76 -17.45
N GLY A 194 -5.18 19.88 -18.51
CA GLY A 194 -4.20 18.87 -18.91
C GLY A 194 -4.81 17.73 -19.71
N LEU A 195 -4.12 16.59 -19.72
CA LEU A 195 -4.57 15.34 -20.33
C LEU A 195 -5.79 14.80 -19.56
N VAL A 196 -6.84 14.40 -20.28
CA VAL A 196 -8.06 13.78 -19.72
C VAL A 196 -8.39 12.42 -20.33
N ASP A 197 -7.81 12.12 -21.49
CA ASP A 197 -7.95 10.88 -22.24
C ASP A 197 -6.59 10.50 -22.84
N PRO A 198 -6.36 9.20 -23.15
CA PRO A 198 -5.07 8.73 -23.67
C PRO A 198 -4.59 9.50 -24.91
N ALA A 199 -3.29 9.74 -24.95
CA ALA A 199 -2.63 10.44 -26.05
C ALA A 199 -1.75 9.48 -26.86
N PRO A 200 -1.67 9.64 -28.20
CA PRO A 200 -0.87 8.77 -29.05
C PRO A 200 0.58 8.61 -28.57
N ALA A 201 0.97 7.37 -28.31
CA ALA A 201 2.32 6.94 -27.97
C ALA A 201 2.64 5.64 -28.73
N TYR A 202 3.87 5.49 -29.22
CA TYR A 202 4.32 4.25 -29.89
C TYR A 202 3.37 3.74 -31.01
N GLY A 203 2.68 4.65 -31.70
CA GLY A 203 1.77 4.34 -32.80
C GLY A 203 0.34 3.94 -32.41
N ARG A 204 -0.09 4.12 -31.15
CA ARG A 204 -1.47 3.88 -30.67
C ARG A 204 -1.82 4.82 -29.50
N ASP A 205 -3.10 4.95 -29.15
CA ASP A 205 -3.54 5.94 -28.16
C ASP A 205 -3.35 5.50 -26.69
N SER A 206 -3.44 4.20 -26.39
CA SER A 206 -3.25 3.66 -25.04
C SER A 206 -2.18 2.57 -25.03
N ALA A 207 -0.97 2.94 -25.47
CA ALA A 207 0.17 2.02 -25.48
C ALA A 207 0.71 1.82 -24.07
N ILE A 208 0.85 0.57 -23.64
CA ILE A 208 1.63 0.26 -22.43
C ILE A 208 3.14 0.43 -22.70
N THR A 209 3.93 0.83 -21.69
CA THR A 209 5.40 1.01 -21.78
C THR A 209 6.15 -0.14 -21.09
N ASP A 210 7.44 0.03 -20.81
CA ASP A 210 8.21 -0.94 -20.03
C ASP A 210 7.66 -1.14 -18.62
N ASP A 211 6.95 -0.17 -18.05
CA ASP A 211 6.28 -0.25 -16.75
C ASP A 211 5.34 -1.45 -16.67
N THR A 212 4.30 -1.48 -17.51
CA THR A 212 3.37 -2.61 -17.56
C THR A 212 4.05 -3.85 -18.10
N GLN A 213 4.91 -3.75 -19.12
CA GLN A 213 5.59 -4.93 -19.66
C GLN A 213 6.38 -5.66 -18.57
N MET A 214 7.21 -4.93 -17.81
CA MET A 214 7.99 -5.52 -16.72
C MET A 214 7.09 -5.98 -15.57
N THR A 215 5.99 -5.29 -15.28
CA THR A 215 4.96 -5.74 -14.32
C THR A 215 4.40 -7.11 -14.70
N LEU A 216 4.06 -7.32 -15.97
CA LEU A 216 3.54 -8.61 -16.45
C LEU A 216 4.60 -9.72 -16.36
N PHE A 217 5.88 -9.41 -16.59
CA PHE A 217 6.96 -10.38 -16.36
C PHE A 217 7.18 -10.68 -14.87
N THR A 218 6.97 -9.70 -13.97
CA THR A 218 6.92 -9.94 -12.52
C THR A 218 5.79 -10.90 -12.15
N ALA A 219 4.58 -10.65 -12.64
CA ALA A 219 3.41 -11.50 -12.41
C ALA A 219 3.64 -12.94 -12.91
N GLU A 220 4.15 -13.09 -14.13
CA GLU A 220 4.52 -14.40 -14.68
C GLU A 220 5.53 -15.13 -13.81
N ALA A 221 6.58 -14.44 -13.33
CA ALA A 221 7.59 -15.05 -12.49
C ALA A 221 6.98 -15.61 -11.19
N LEU A 222 6.09 -14.86 -10.55
CA LEU A 222 5.42 -15.27 -9.32
C LEU A 222 4.47 -16.46 -9.56
N LEU A 223 3.69 -16.43 -10.64
CA LEU A 223 2.79 -17.54 -11.02
C LEU A 223 3.56 -18.83 -11.32
N ARG A 224 4.71 -18.73 -12.00
CA ARG A 224 5.61 -19.88 -12.21
C ARG A 224 6.30 -20.33 -10.93
N THR A 225 6.63 -19.41 -10.02
CA THR A 225 7.18 -19.73 -8.70
C THR A 225 6.17 -20.55 -7.88
N PHE A 226 4.91 -20.11 -7.84
CA PHE A 226 3.81 -20.81 -7.21
C PHE A 226 3.63 -22.21 -7.79
N THR A 227 3.53 -22.33 -9.12
CA THR A 227 3.37 -23.63 -9.79
C THR A 227 4.53 -24.59 -9.47
N ARG A 228 5.77 -24.08 -9.49
CA ARG A 228 6.95 -24.87 -9.14
C ARG A 228 6.95 -25.31 -7.68
N ALA A 229 6.53 -24.45 -6.76
CA ALA A 229 6.48 -24.78 -5.34
C ALA A 229 5.51 -25.93 -5.07
N ALA A 230 4.33 -25.89 -5.69
CA ALA A 230 3.35 -26.97 -5.62
C ALA A 230 3.87 -28.28 -6.22
N GLU A 231 4.43 -28.25 -7.44
CA GLU A 231 4.87 -29.48 -8.13
C GLU A 231 6.08 -30.15 -7.46
N ARG A 232 7.02 -29.37 -6.91
CA ARG A 232 8.29 -29.90 -6.38
C ARG A 232 8.31 -30.07 -4.86
N GLY A 233 7.29 -29.56 -4.16
CA GLY A 233 7.23 -29.59 -2.70
C GLY A 233 8.38 -28.84 -2.01
N VAL A 234 9.01 -27.89 -2.71
CA VAL A 234 10.08 -27.03 -2.17
C VAL A 234 9.78 -25.57 -2.54
N PRO A 235 9.99 -24.60 -1.64
CA PRO A 235 9.80 -23.19 -1.96
C PRO A 235 10.59 -22.81 -3.23
N GLY A 236 9.89 -22.25 -4.21
CA GLY A 236 10.53 -21.75 -5.43
C GLY A 236 11.40 -20.53 -5.10
N ASP A 237 12.58 -20.43 -5.71
CA ASP A 237 13.39 -19.21 -5.61
C ASP A 237 12.76 -18.11 -6.48
N ALA A 238 11.89 -17.30 -5.86
CA ALA A 238 11.16 -16.23 -6.52
C ALA A 238 12.11 -15.22 -7.20
N VAL A 239 13.24 -14.90 -6.56
CA VAL A 239 14.22 -13.93 -7.11
C VAL A 239 14.88 -14.49 -8.37
N TRP A 240 15.20 -15.79 -8.38
CA TRP A 240 15.70 -16.48 -9.57
C TRP A 240 14.68 -16.48 -10.71
N GLN A 241 13.41 -16.76 -10.41
CA GLN A 241 12.32 -16.75 -11.40
C GLN A 241 12.10 -15.35 -11.98
N LEU A 242 12.19 -14.32 -11.14
CA LEU A 242 12.11 -12.92 -11.55
C LEU A 242 13.28 -12.54 -12.46
N ASP A 243 14.51 -12.93 -12.11
CA ASP A 243 15.69 -12.64 -12.93
C ASP A 243 15.61 -13.30 -14.31
N GLN A 244 15.14 -14.55 -14.36
CA GLN A 244 14.90 -15.25 -15.62
C GLN A 244 13.77 -14.60 -16.44
N ALA A 245 12.67 -14.19 -15.80
CA ALA A 245 11.57 -13.50 -16.47
C ALA A 245 12.00 -12.15 -17.06
N TYR A 246 12.79 -11.36 -16.34
CA TYR A 246 13.35 -10.12 -16.87
C TYR A 246 14.34 -10.36 -18.01
N ALA A 247 14.99 -11.53 -18.08
CA ALA A 247 15.80 -11.88 -19.24
C ALA A 247 14.94 -12.24 -20.47
N ARG A 248 13.73 -12.81 -20.27
CA ARG A 248 12.73 -12.95 -21.33
C ARG A 248 12.17 -11.59 -21.77
N TRP A 249 11.92 -10.66 -20.84
CA TRP A 249 11.60 -9.27 -21.18
C TRP A 249 12.72 -8.64 -22.01
N LEU A 250 13.98 -8.75 -21.59
CA LEU A 250 15.12 -8.22 -22.35
C LEU A 250 15.17 -8.78 -23.79
N ARG A 251 14.79 -10.06 -23.97
CA ARG A 251 14.69 -10.70 -25.28
C ARG A 251 13.60 -10.06 -26.16
N THR A 252 12.46 -9.64 -25.61
CA THR A 252 11.44 -8.88 -26.36
C THR A 252 11.95 -7.50 -26.77
N GLN A 253 12.89 -6.91 -26.02
CA GLN A 253 13.54 -5.64 -26.36
C GLN A 253 14.59 -5.77 -27.48
N GLY A 254 14.82 -6.96 -28.04
CA GLY A 254 15.82 -7.23 -29.07
C GLY A 254 17.25 -7.35 -28.52
N GLU A 255 17.41 -7.52 -27.21
CA GLU A 255 18.69 -7.62 -26.51
C GLU A 255 18.93 -9.06 -26.02
N ARG A 256 20.13 -9.33 -25.48
CA ARG A 256 20.47 -10.64 -24.92
C ARG A 256 21.13 -10.48 -23.55
N SER A 257 20.74 -11.32 -22.61
CA SER A 257 21.37 -11.42 -21.30
C SER A 257 22.63 -12.29 -21.37
N LEU A 258 23.73 -11.86 -20.75
CA LEU A 258 24.93 -12.68 -20.62
C LEU A 258 24.81 -13.73 -19.51
N ARG A 259 24.03 -13.46 -18.45
CA ARG A 259 23.77 -14.44 -17.38
C ARG A 259 22.65 -15.43 -17.73
N TRP A 260 21.69 -15.01 -18.56
CA TRP A 260 20.64 -15.87 -19.10
C TRP A 260 20.69 -15.94 -20.63
N PRO A 261 21.71 -16.59 -21.24
CA PRO A 261 21.79 -16.69 -22.71
C PRO A 261 20.60 -17.44 -23.33
N ASN A 262 19.99 -18.34 -22.55
CA ASN A 262 18.76 -19.03 -22.89
C ASN A 262 17.82 -19.02 -21.66
N PRO A 263 16.96 -17.99 -21.50
CA PRO A 263 16.08 -17.84 -20.33
C PRO A 263 14.86 -18.78 -20.35
N GLY A 264 14.99 -19.92 -21.02
CA GLY A 264 13.92 -20.89 -21.26
C GLY A 264 13.11 -20.62 -22.53
N ASP A 265 12.11 -21.47 -22.71
CA ASP A 265 11.14 -21.38 -23.79
C ASP A 265 10.38 -20.05 -23.74
N ARG A 266 9.78 -19.67 -24.88
CA ARG A 266 8.97 -18.45 -24.91
C ARG A 266 7.82 -18.59 -23.95
N SER A 267 7.69 -17.67 -23.01
CA SER A 267 6.63 -17.69 -22.04
C SER A 267 5.32 -17.14 -22.59
N THR A 268 4.24 -17.22 -21.80
CA THR A 268 2.93 -16.65 -22.17
C THR A 268 3.02 -15.13 -22.32
N VAL A 269 3.64 -14.43 -21.36
CA VAL A 269 3.80 -12.98 -21.42
C VAL A 269 4.78 -12.58 -22.53
N GLU A 270 5.83 -13.35 -22.75
CA GLU A 270 6.75 -13.05 -23.86
C GLU A 270 6.08 -13.18 -25.22
N ARG A 271 5.24 -14.21 -25.44
CA ARG A 271 4.47 -14.34 -26.69
C ARG A 271 3.50 -13.19 -26.89
N LEU A 272 2.90 -12.70 -25.81
CA LEU A 272 1.98 -11.56 -25.82
C LEU A 272 2.70 -10.27 -26.26
N LEU A 273 3.87 -10.01 -25.67
CA LEU A 273 4.56 -8.72 -25.80
C LEU A 273 5.64 -8.70 -26.90
N ALA A 274 5.97 -9.83 -27.52
CA ALA A 274 6.96 -9.89 -28.59
C ALA A 274 6.39 -9.29 -29.90
N GLY A 275 7.18 -8.42 -30.53
CA GLY A 275 6.80 -7.82 -31.81
C GLY A 275 7.80 -6.76 -32.26
N PRO A 276 7.66 -6.23 -33.48
CA PRO A 276 8.53 -5.16 -34.00
C PRO A 276 8.44 -3.88 -33.16
N ASP A 277 7.29 -3.63 -32.51
CA ASP A 277 7.00 -2.43 -31.71
C ASP A 277 7.09 -2.70 -30.19
N ALA A 278 7.78 -3.78 -29.78
CA ALA A 278 7.90 -4.15 -28.36
C ALA A 278 8.68 -3.13 -27.53
N ARG A 279 9.64 -2.43 -28.15
CA ARG A 279 10.53 -1.50 -27.46
C ARG A 279 9.86 -0.15 -27.21
N ARG A 280 9.41 0.07 -25.97
CA ARG A 280 8.63 1.24 -25.54
C ARG A 280 9.14 1.70 -24.18
N GLY A 281 9.84 2.83 -24.13
CA GLY A 281 10.36 3.41 -22.89
C GLY A 281 11.55 2.72 -22.18
N PRO A 282 12.14 1.57 -22.61
CA PRO A 282 12.89 0.72 -21.68
C PRO A 282 14.00 1.47 -20.93
N GLY A 283 13.86 1.52 -19.61
CA GLY A 283 14.82 2.17 -18.72
C GLY A 283 16.26 1.69 -19.00
N ARG A 284 17.18 2.63 -19.20
CA ARG A 284 18.59 2.32 -19.53
C ARG A 284 19.26 1.45 -18.48
N THR A 285 18.91 1.65 -17.22
CA THR A 285 19.38 0.84 -16.09
C THR A 285 18.90 -0.60 -16.19
N CYS A 286 17.61 -0.83 -16.47
CA CYS A 286 17.05 -2.16 -16.66
C CYS A 286 17.77 -2.91 -17.80
N ILE A 287 17.91 -2.27 -18.97
CA ILE A 287 18.62 -2.88 -20.11
C ILE A 287 20.08 -3.20 -19.75
N ALA A 288 20.82 -2.25 -19.16
CA ALA A 288 22.23 -2.44 -18.84
C ALA A 288 22.44 -3.56 -17.81
N ALA A 289 21.65 -3.58 -16.75
CA ALA A 289 21.74 -4.59 -15.71
C ALA A 289 21.34 -5.98 -16.23
N MET A 290 20.26 -6.09 -17.00
CA MET A 290 19.81 -7.38 -17.56
C MET A 290 20.77 -7.94 -18.63
N ARG A 291 21.51 -7.09 -19.34
CA ARG A 291 22.59 -7.52 -20.26
C ARG A 291 23.80 -8.10 -19.52
N GLY A 292 24.01 -7.75 -18.26
CA GLY A 292 25.17 -8.18 -17.46
C GLY A 292 25.28 -9.70 -17.26
N SER A 293 26.48 -10.16 -16.92
CA SER A 293 26.80 -11.57 -16.62
C SER A 293 26.59 -11.97 -15.17
N VAL A 294 26.26 -11.01 -14.29
CA VAL A 294 25.99 -11.22 -12.86
C VAL A 294 24.71 -10.46 -12.51
N ALA A 295 23.85 -11.08 -11.69
CA ALA A 295 22.67 -10.42 -11.15
C ALA A 295 23.04 -9.53 -9.97
N GLY A 296 22.46 -8.34 -9.87
CA GLY A 296 22.64 -7.49 -8.68
C GLY A 296 21.88 -8.05 -7.49
N THR A 297 22.45 -7.93 -6.31
CA THR A 297 21.80 -8.24 -5.03
C THR A 297 21.85 -7.02 -4.11
N PRO A 298 21.09 -7.02 -2.99
CA PRO A 298 21.19 -5.95 -2.01
C PRO A 298 22.61 -5.75 -1.47
N ASP A 299 23.34 -6.85 -1.26
CA ASP A 299 24.69 -6.87 -0.69
C ASP A 299 25.78 -6.64 -1.76
N GLU A 300 25.55 -7.08 -3.00
CA GLU A 300 26.47 -6.97 -4.13
C GLU A 300 25.79 -6.26 -5.32
N PRO A 301 25.57 -4.92 -5.23
CA PRO A 301 24.93 -4.17 -6.29
C PRO A 301 25.83 -4.03 -7.52
N THR A 302 25.25 -4.13 -8.72
CA THR A 302 26.00 -3.98 -10.00
C THR A 302 26.07 -2.53 -10.49
N ASN A 303 25.34 -1.62 -9.84
CA ASN A 303 25.29 -0.19 -10.15
C ASN A 303 24.76 0.59 -8.94
N SER A 304 24.71 1.92 -9.03
CA SER A 304 24.16 2.81 -8.00
C SER A 304 22.92 3.59 -8.49
N SER A 305 22.12 3.02 -9.38
CA SER A 305 20.92 3.67 -9.94
C SER A 305 19.83 3.82 -8.88
N LYS A 306 19.31 5.05 -8.75
CA LYS A 306 18.10 5.37 -7.96
C LYS A 306 16.80 5.39 -8.78
N GLY A 307 16.86 5.07 -10.08
CA GLY A 307 15.71 5.18 -10.98
C GLY A 307 14.48 4.39 -10.54
N CYS A 308 13.30 4.83 -11.00
CA CYS A 308 11.98 4.25 -10.70
C CYS A 308 11.75 2.82 -11.27
N GLY A 309 12.60 2.34 -12.18
CA GLY A 309 12.41 1.08 -12.90
C GLY A 309 12.32 -0.19 -12.03
N GLY A 310 12.71 -0.10 -10.76
CA GLY A 310 12.46 -1.14 -9.76
C GLY A 310 11.06 -1.07 -9.14
N VAL A 311 10.58 0.14 -8.80
CA VAL A 311 9.30 0.34 -8.10
C VAL A 311 8.10 0.19 -9.04
N MET A 312 8.21 0.61 -10.31
CA MET A 312 7.08 0.58 -11.26
C MET A 312 6.52 -0.83 -11.54
N ARG A 313 7.29 -1.90 -11.24
CA ARG A 313 7.01 -3.27 -11.70
C ARG A 313 6.72 -4.30 -10.62
N VAL A 314 6.62 -3.90 -9.35
CA VAL A 314 6.56 -4.83 -8.20
C VAL A 314 5.19 -4.94 -7.54
N ALA A 315 4.14 -4.30 -8.07
CA ALA A 315 2.78 -4.48 -7.57
C ALA A 315 2.34 -5.96 -7.46
N PRO A 316 2.68 -6.86 -8.42
CA PRO A 316 2.35 -8.28 -8.30
C PRO A 316 2.96 -8.98 -7.08
N VAL A 317 4.07 -8.46 -6.53
CA VAL A 317 4.68 -9.01 -5.31
C VAL A 317 3.73 -8.84 -4.14
N GLY A 318 3.18 -7.64 -3.93
CA GLY A 318 2.20 -7.39 -2.86
C GLY A 318 0.84 -8.02 -3.10
N LEU A 319 0.49 -8.33 -4.36
CA LEU A 319 -0.71 -9.13 -4.67
C LEU A 319 -0.55 -10.59 -4.26
N MET A 320 0.66 -11.16 -4.33
CA MET A 320 0.92 -12.58 -4.06
C MET A 320 1.37 -12.86 -2.62
N VAL A 321 2.16 -11.97 -2.02
CA VAL A 321 2.77 -12.16 -0.71
C VAL A 321 2.00 -11.37 0.33
N GLU A 322 1.38 -12.07 1.29
CA GLU A 322 0.52 -11.46 2.31
C GLU A 322 1.31 -10.81 3.44
N ASP A 323 2.34 -11.51 3.93
CA ASP A 323 3.17 -11.03 5.01
C ASP A 323 3.95 -9.78 4.56
N LEU A 324 3.87 -8.73 5.38
CA LEU A 324 4.42 -7.42 5.05
C LEU A 324 5.94 -7.47 4.85
N ASP A 325 6.66 -8.13 5.76
CA ASP A 325 8.11 -8.22 5.72
C ASP A 325 8.59 -9.03 4.51
N ASP A 326 7.92 -10.15 4.23
CA ASP A 326 8.22 -10.98 3.06
C ASP A 326 7.91 -10.24 1.75
N ALA A 327 6.81 -9.49 1.67
CA ALA A 327 6.45 -8.71 0.48
C ALA A 327 7.47 -7.59 0.23
N MET A 328 7.80 -6.82 1.28
CA MET A 328 8.80 -5.76 1.21
C MET A 328 10.18 -6.33 0.86
N GLY A 329 10.59 -7.42 1.49
CA GLY A 329 11.87 -8.08 1.29
C GLY A 329 12.03 -8.71 -0.11
N LEU A 330 10.97 -9.34 -0.64
CA LEU A 330 10.99 -9.89 -1.99
C LEU A 330 11.08 -8.78 -3.04
N ALA A 331 10.28 -7.72 -2.93
CA ALA A 331 10.32 -6.60 -3.86
C ALA A 331 11.65 -5.82 -3.78
N HIS A 332 12.23 -5.67 -2.59
CA HIS A 332 13.57 -5.09 -2.40
C HIS A 332 14.64 -5.88 -3.17
N ARG A 333 14.63 -7.22 -3.07
CA ARG A 333 15.53 -8.10 -3.83
C ARG A 333 15.24 -8.10 -5.33
N ALA A 334 13.97 -8.06 -5.73
CA ALA A 334 13.55 -7.98 -7.13
C ALA A 334 14.02 -6.69 -7.82
N ALA A 335 13.99 -5.57 -7.10
CA ALA A 335 14.53 -4.30 -7.58
C ALA A 335 16.06 -4.36 -7.73
N ALA A 336 16.76 -4.99 -6.77
CA ALA A 336 18.22 -5.13 -6.75
C ALA A 336 18.81 -5.79 -8.02
N LEU A 337 18.03 -6.64 -8.70
CA LEU A 337 18.40 -7.23 -10.00
C LEU A 337 18.77 -6.19 -11.06
N THR A 338 18.24 -4.97 -10.92
CA THR A 338 18.48 -3.86 -11.87
C THR A 338 18.92 -2.56 -11.20
N HIS A 339 18.44 -2.25 -10.00
CA HIS A 339 18.66 -0.98 -9.31
C HIS A 339 19.41 -1.23 -8.01
N GLY A 340 20.71 -0.91 -8.00
CA GLY A 340 21.57 -1.25 -6.87
C GLY A 340 21.56 -0.24 -5.72
N HIS A 341 21.03 0.98 -5.92
CA HIS A 341 20.96 1.98 -4.85
C HIS A 341 19.85 1.66 -3.84
N PRO A 342 20.08 1.80 -2.51
CA PRO A 342 19.06 1.60 -1.48
C PRO A 342 17.70 2.24 -1.77
N THR A 343 17.66 3.53 -2.12
CA THR A 343 16.44 4.26 -2.53
C THR A 343 15.61 3.52 -3.58
N GLY A 344 16.24 2.97 -4.62
CA GLY A 344 15.55 2.23 -5.68
C GLY A 344 14.92 0.93 -5.17
N ARG A 345 15.58 0.28 -4.21
CA ARG A 345 15.15 -1.01 -3.64
C ARG A 345 14.10 -0.84 -2.55
N TYR A 346 14.28 0.15 -1.66
CA TYR A 346 13.33 0.44 -0.58
C TYR A 346 12.03 1.03 -1.12
N ALA A 347 12.06 1.86 -2.16
CA ALA A 347 10.83 2.30 -2.82
C ALA A 347 10.02 1.13 -3.41
N ALA A 348 10.70 0.15 -4.03
CA ALA A 348 10.06 -1.06 -4.51
C ALA A 348 9.48 -1.91 -3.37
N GLY A 349 10.25 -2.13 -2.30
CA GLY A 349 9.78 -2.80 -1.09
C GLY A 349 8.52 -2.13 -0.52
N ALA A 350 8.59 -0.82 -0.32
CA ALA A 350 7.51 -0.02 0.20
C ALA A 350 6.24 -0.13 -0.65
N PHE A 351 6.35 0.00 -1.98
CA PHE A 351 5.19 -0.13 -2.86
C PHE A 351 4.52 -1.51 -2.78
N ALA A 352 5.32 -2.59 -2.76
CA ALA A 352 4.78 -3.93 -2.58
C ALA A 352 4.11 -4.10 -1.21
N GLY A 353 4.69 -3.55 -0.14
CA GLY A 353 4.08 -3.53 1.20
C GLY A 353 2.75 -2.78 1.25
N LEU A 354 2.65 -1.63 0.56
CA LEU A 354 1.38 -0.91 0.43
C LEU A 354 0.31 -1.77 -0.25
N ILE A 355 0.65 -2.45 -1.35
CA ILE A 355 -0.30 -3.33 -2.05
C ILE A 355 -0.71 -4.52 -1.15
N ALA A 356 0.21 -5.12 -0.39
CA ALA A 356 -0.08 -6.22 0.53
C ALA A 356 -1.05 -5.78 1.65
N LEU A 357 -0.83 -4.61 2.26
CA LEU A 357 -1.72 -4.07 3.29
C LEU A 357 -3.10 -3.71 2.72
N LEU A 358 -3.16 -3.12 1.52
CA LEU A 358 -4.44 -2.85 0.83
C LEU A 358 -5.17 -4.15 0.48
N ARG A 359 -4.45 -5.21 0.11
CA ARG A 359 -5.02 -6.56 -0.13
C ARG A 359 -5.68 -7.10 1.14
N GLY A 360 -5.05 -6.89 2.29
CA GLY A 360 -5.60 -7.20 3.62
C GLY A 360 -6.71 -6.26 4.09
N GLY A 361 -7.15 -5.30 3.27
CA GLY A 361 -8.24 -4.38 3.56
C GLY A 361 -7.85 -3.14 4.37
N ALA A 362 -6.56 -2.89 4.60
CA ALA A 362 -6.13 -1.68 5.30
C ALA A 362 -6.43 -0.42 4.46
N PRO A 363 -6.87 0.70 5.07
CA PRO A 363 -6.93 1.97 4.38
C PRO A 363 -5.53 2.45 3.94
N LEU A 364 -5.42 3.08 2.76
CA LEU A 364 -4.12 3.54 2.23
C LEU A 364 -3.36 4.45 3.20
N SER A 365 -4.05 5.35 3.91
CA SER A 365 -3.43 6.26 4.89
C SER A 365 -2.78 5.55 6.07
N ILE A 366 -3.32 4.39 6.46
CA ILE A 366 -2.78 3.50 7.48
C ILE A 366 -1.64 2.67 6.91
N ALA A 367 -1.82 2.09 5.71
CA ALA A 367 -0.76 1.34 5.03
C ALA A 367 0.52 2.17 4.86
N VAL A 368 0.40 3.44 4.48
CA VAL A 368 1.54 4.37 4.37
C VAL A 368 2.21 4.62 5.71
N ALA A 369 1.45 4.72 6.81
CA ALA A 369 2.03 4.91 8.15
C ALA A 369 2.84 3.69 8.58
N VAL A 370 2.29 2.49 8.43
CA VAL A 370 2.93 1.22 8.80
C VAL A 370 4.20 1.02 7.98
N VAL A 371 4.12 1.13 6.64
CA VAL A 371 5.29 0.97 5.77
C VAL A 371 6.37 2.02 6.08
N ALA A 372 6.00 3.27 6.36
CA ALA A 372 6.98 4.29 6.72
C ALA A 372 7.67 4.01 8.06
N GLU A 373 6.95 3.44 9.03
CA GLU A 373 7.51 3.00 10.31
C GLU A 373 8.51 1.85 10.12
N GLU A 374 8.15 0.82 9.34
CA GLU A 374 9.07 -0.29 9.01
C GLU A 374 10.36 0.21 8.33
N LEU A 375 10.23 1.13 7.37
CA LEU A 375 11.40 1.76 6.74
C LEU A 375 12.23 2.58 7.73
N GLY A 376 11.64 3.12 8.79
CA GLY A 376 12.34 3.90 9.82
C GLY A 376 13.35 3.09 10.62
N TYR A 377 13.22 1.76 10.64
CA TYR A 377 14.16 0.84 11.27
C TYR A 377 15.25 0.32 10.32
N ALA A 378 15.11 0.54 9.01
CA ALA A 378 15.99 -0.03 7.99
C ALA A 378 17.14 0.93 7.62
N GLU A 379 18.38 0.42 7.66
CA GLU A 379 19.56 1.21 7.28
C GLU A 379 19.51 1.62 5.79
N GLY A 380 19.63 2.92 5.52
CA GLY A 380 19.65 3.48 4.17
C GLY A 380 18.27 3.66 3.50
N ALA A 381 17.19 3.52 4.27
CA ALA A 381 15.82 3.73 3.81
C ALA A 381 15.31 5.17 4.03
N ASP A 382 16.14 6.06 4.56
CA ASP A 382 15.77 7.42 4.99
C ASP A 382 15.03 8.22 3.89
N GLU A 383 15.58 8.24 2.66
CA GLU A 383 14.98 8.97 1.54
C GLU A 383 13.55 8.49 1.24
N THR A 384 13.34 7.18 1.20
CA THR A 384 12.04 6.57 0.95
C THR A 384 11.07 6.78 2.12
N CYS A 385 11.53 6.58 3.36
CA CYS A 385 10.73 6.82 4.57
C CYS A 385 10.23 8.26 4.63
N GLU A 386 11.13 9.23 4.45
CA GLU A 386 10.77 10.64 4.44
C GLU A 386 9.81 10.99 3.30
N ALA A 387 10.00 10.40 2.11
CA ALA A 387 9.12 10.62 0.97
C ALA A 387 7.68 10.17 1.25
N LEU A 388 7.50 9.01 1.90
CA LEU A 388 6.18 8.53 2.34
C LEU A 388 5.58 9.37 3.46
N ILE A 389 6.37 9.78 4.46
CA ILE A 389 5.93 10.69 5.53
C ILE A 389 5.41 12.01 4.93
N ARG A 390 6.14 12.58 3.96
CA ARG A 390 5.73 13.79 3.25
C ARG A 390 4.45 13.59 2.44
N ALA A 391 4.32 12.46 1.73
CA ALA A 391 3.11 12.14 0.99
C ALA A 391 1.88 12.04 1.91
N ARG A 392 2.01 11.37 3.06
CA ARG A 392 0.93 11.25 4.06
C ARG A 392 0.58 12.59 4.70
N GLY A 393 1.55 13.46 4.92
CA GLY A 393 1.36 14.79 5.50
C GLY A 393 0.33 15.66 4.76
N LEU A 394 0.13 15.42 3.45
CA LEU A 394 -0.84 16.15 2.62
C LEU A 394 -2.28 16.03 3.10
N LEU A 395 -2.64 14.94 3.79
CA LEU A 395 -4.00 14.77 4.32
C LEU A 395 -4.37 15.85 5.35
N GLY A 396 -3.38 16.37 6.08
CA GLY A 396 -3.56 17.43 7.07
C GLY A 396 -3.43 18.85 6.51
N GLU A 397 -3.11 19.01 5.23
CA GLU A 397 -2.95 20.31 4.60
C GLU A 397 -4.31 20.78 4.01
N ALA A 398 -4.69 22.03 4.27
CA ALA A 398 -5.85 22.67 3.65
C ALA A 398 -5.53 23.14 2.20
N ILE A 399 -4.90 22.27 1.40
CA ILE A 399 -4.47 22.56 0.03
C ILE A 399 -5.31 21.73 -0.94
N ALA A 400 -5.82 22.40 -1.98
CA ALA A 400 -6.56 21.72 -3.05
C ALA A 400 -5.60 20.86 -3.90
N PRO A 401 -5.94 19.59 -4.19
CA PRO A 401 -5.16 18.77 -5.12
C PRO A 401 -5.04 19.44 -6.48
N SER A 402 -3.81 19.50 -7.02
CA SER A 402 -3.52 20.13 -8.31
C SER A 402 -2.24 19.57 -8.93
N ALA A 403 -2.14 19.68 -10.25
CA ALA A 403 -0.93 19.36 -11.01
C ALA A 403 0.33 20.09 -10.48
N GLU A 404 0.18 21.33 -10.02
CA GLU A 404 1.25 22.12 -9.41
C GLU A 404 1.72 21.52 -8.08
N LEU A 405 0.78 21.07 -7.24
CA LEU A 405 1.12 20.40 -5.99
C LEU A 405 1.93 19.14 -6.27
N VAL A 406 1.51 18.33 -7.23
CA VAL A 406 2.23 17.12 -7.64
C VAL A 406 3.61 17.46 -8.18
N GLN A 407 3.71 18.42 -9.11
CA GLN A 407 4.98 18.85 -9.69
C GLN A 407 5.96 19.40 -8.63
N SER A 408 5.46 20.00 -7.55
CA SER A 408 6.31 20.48 -6.45
C SER A 408 7.00 19.35 -5.67
N ARG A 409 6.56 18.10 -5.85
CA ARG A 409 7.14 16.89 -5.25
C ARG A 409 8.21 16.26 -6.11
N GLY A 410 8.32 16.67 -7.37
CA GLY A 410 9.34 16.21 -8.29
C GLY A 410 8.82 15.94 -9.70
N GLU A 411 9.69 15.36 -10.50
CA GLU A 411 9.46 14.87 -11.86
C GLU A 411 9.26 13.35 -11.93
N GLY A 412 9.50 12.57 -10.87
CA GLY A 412 9.25 11.12 -10.83
C GLY A 412 10.40 10.22 -11.31
N TRP A 413 11.55 10.77 -11.71
CA TRP A 413 12.66 9.95 -12.24
C TRP A 413 13.37 9.08 -11.18
N VAL A 414 13.25 9.47 -9.91
CA VAL A 414 13.87 8.77 -8.76
C VAL A 414 12.80 7.94 -8.07
N ALA A 415 13.12 6.74 -7.62
CA ALA A 415 12.12 5.77 -7.17
C ALA A 415 11.30 6.22 -5.95
N ASP A 416 11.91 6.87 -4.95
CA ASP A 416 11.22 7.43 -3.78
C ASP A 416 10.29 8.58 -4.18
N GLU A 417 10.71 9.38 -5.17
CA GLU A 417 9.94 10.48 -5.73
C GLU A 417 8.72 9.98 -6.52
N ALA A 418 8.91 9.00 -7.41
CA ALA A 418 7.83 8.35 -8.15
C ALA A 418 6.78 7.75 -7.21
N LEU A 419 7.26 7.01 -6.20
CA LEU A 419 6.42 6.42 -5.18
C LEU A 419 5.62 7.48 -4.41
N ALA A 420 6.30 8.54 -3.95
CA ALA A 420 5.64 9.60 -3.19
C ALA A 420 4.61 10.37 -4.03
N ILE A 421 4.87 10.60 -5.31
CA ILE A 421 3.88 11.19 -6.22
C ILE A 421 2.67 10.28 -6.35
N GLY A 422 2.87 9.00 -6.66
CA GLY A 422 1.76 8.04 -6.83
C GLY A 422 0.91 7.90 -5.57
N VAL A 423 1.56 7.75 -4.41
CA VAL A 423 0.89 7.69 -3.10
C VAL A 423 0.15 8.99 -2.78
N SER A 424 0.76 10.15 -3.03
CA SER A 424 0.12 11.45 -2.79
C SER A 424 -1.16 11.60 -3.62
N CYS A 425 -1.10 11.22 -4.91
CA CYS A 425 -2.25 11.31 -5.80
C CYS A 425 -3.36 10.34 -5.37
N ALA A 426 -3.01 9.12 -4.95
CA ALA A 426 -3.96 8.15 -4.44
C ALA A 426 -4.62 8.61 -3.12
N LEU A 427 -3.86 9.18 -2.19
CA LEU A 427 -4.38 9.73 -0.93
C LEU A 427 -5.31 10.94 -1.13
N LEU A 428 -5.06 11.75 -2.17
CA LEU A 428 -5.84 12.94 -2.49
C LEU A 428 -6.99 12.67 -3.49
N ALA A 429 -7.12 11.44 -3.96
CA ALA A 429 -8.09 11.07 -4.95
C ALA A 429 -9.53 11.12 -4.41
N ARG A 430 -10.45 11.64 -5.23
CA ARG A 430 -11.89 11.55 -4.95
C ARG A 430 -12.51 10.26 -5.51
N ASP A 431 -11.95 9.82 -6.63
CA ASP A 431 -12.31 8.63 -7.40
C ASP A 431 -11.08 8.18 -8.21
N PHE A 432 -11.18 7.03 -8.85
CA PHE A 432 -10.11 6.44 -9.66
C PHE A 432 -9.60 7.41 -10.74
N GLU A 433 -10.52 7.96 -11.54
CA GLU A 433 -10.19 8.85 -12.67
C GLU A 433 -9.44 10.11 -12.20
N HIS A 434 -9.95 10.78 -11.17
CA HIS A 434 -9.33 11.97 -10.61
C HIS A 434 -7.91 11.68 -10.10
N GLY A 435 -7.72 10.57 -9.40
CA GLY A 435 -6.41 10.20 -8.85
C GLY A 435 -5.37 9.92 -9.94
N VAL A 436 -5.75 9.16 -10.97
CA VAL A 436 -4.84 8.85 -12.09
C VAL A 436 -4.53 10.09 -12.91
N LEU A 437 -5.53 10.93 -13.23
CA LEU A 437 -5.29 12.18 -13.95
C LEU A 437 -4.38 13.14 -13.17
N LEU A 438 -4.52 13.19 -11.85
CA LEU A 438 -3.63 13.97 -10.98
C LEU A 438 -2.18 13.46 -11.06
N ALA A 439 -2.00 12.13 -11.12
CA ALA A 439 -0.69 11.50 -11.17
C ALA A 439 0.03 11.65 -12.52
N VAL A 440 -0.69 11.70 -13.65
CA VAL A 440 -0.04 11.83 -14.97
C VAL A 440 0.21 13.30 -15.36
N ASN A 441 -0.61 14.24 -14.87
CA ASN A 441 -0.54 15.65 -15.22
C ASN A 441 0.50 16.44 -14.40
N HIS A 442 1.75 15.99 -14.39
CA HIS A 442 2.91 16.79 -13.98
C HIS A 442 4.00 16.73 -15.05
N GLY A 443 5.06 17.50 -14.88
CA GLY A 443 6.23 17.35 -15.75
C GLY A 443 7.10 16.18 -15.30
N GLY A 444 7.63 15.39 -16.25
CA GLY A 444 8.60 14.34 -15.96
C GLY A 444 8.15 12.95 -16.42
N ASP A 445 8.35 11.99 -15.53
CA ASP A 445 8.09 10.54 -15.62
C ASP A 445 6.62 10.24 -15.31
N SER A 446 5.73 10.72 -16.19
CA SER A 446 4.28 10.67 -16.02
C SER A 446 3.69 9.25 -16.09
N ASP A 447 4.32 8.34 -16.82
CA ASP A 447 3.90 6.94 -16.95
C ASP A 447 4.21 6.16 -15.67
N SER A 448 5.42 6.27 -15.10
CA SER A 448 5.74 5.59 -13.84
C SER A 448 4.88 6.04 -12.67
N THR A 449 4.66 7.36 -12.53
CA THR A 449 3.82 7.90 -11.46
C THR A 449 2.36 7.54 -11.66
N GLY A 450 1.89 7.57 -12.92
CA GLY A 450 0.59 7.07 -13.32
C GLY A 450 0.40 5.60 -12.97
N ALA A 451 1.37 4.74 -13.28
CA ALA A 451 1.31 3.31 -13.02
C ALA A 451 1.23 3.00 -11.52
N ILE A 452 2.04 3.66 -10.70
CA ILE A 452 2.00 3.51 -9.24
C ILE A 452 0.66 3.99 -8.67
N ALA A 453 0.21 5.19 -9.06
CA ALA A 453 -1.07 5.72 -8.60
C ALA A 453 -2.24 4.83 -9.02
N GLY A 454 -2.28 4.42 -10.30
CA GLY A 454 -3.32 3.59 -10.87
C GLY A 454 -3.43 2.22 -10.20
N ALA A 455 -2.31 1.60 -9.84
CA ALA A 455 -2.33 0.35 -9.09
C ALA A 455 -2.91 0.53 -7.67
N LEU A 456 -2.50 1.58 -6.95
CA LEU A 456 -3.06 1.88 -5.61
C LEU A 456 -4.55 2.21 -5.67
N LEU A 457 -4.95 3.04 -6.63
CA LEU A 457 -6.34 3.42 -6.85
C LEU A 457 -7.19 2.22 -7.27
N GLY A 458 -6.64 1.33 -8.09
CA GLY A 458 -7.27 0.08 -8.46
C GLY A 458 -7.51 -0.84 -7.26
N MET A 459 -6.57 -0.90 -6.31
CA MET A 459 -6.76 -1.62 -5.05
C MET A 459 -7.84 -0.99 -4.15
N MET A 460 -7.98 0.34 -4.19
CA MET A 460 -8.94 1.10 -3.38
C MET A 460 -10.37 1.07 -3.94
N PHE A 461 -10.51 1.16 -5.27
CA PHE A 461 -11.78 1.38 -5.95
C PHE A 461 -12.26 0.20 -6.81
N GLY A 462 -11.38 -0.77 -7.09
CA GLY A 462 -11.73 -1.93 -7.92
C GLY A 462 -11.62 -1.66 -9.43
N ALA A 463 -11.75 -2.70 -10.25
CA ALA A 463 -11.69 -2.55 -11.70
C ALA A 463 -12.96 -1.90 -12.26
N GLU A 464 -14.11 -2.10 -11.61
CA GLU A 464 -15.38 -1.50 -12.01
C GLU A 464 -15.37 0.04 -11.95
N ALA A 465 -14.47 0.63 -11.15
CA ALA A 465 -14.32 2.07 -11.05
C ALA A 465 -13.48 2.68 -12.20
N ILE A 466 -12.81 1.86 -13.01
CA ILE A 466 -11.99 2.34 -14.12
C ILE A 466 -12.93 2.79 -15.26
N PRO A 467 -12.77 4.01 -15.81
CA PRO A 467 -13.59 4.46 -16.92
C PRO A 467 -13.54 3.51 -18.12
N GLU A 468 -14.71 3.05 -18.57
CA GLU A 468 -14.85 2.12 -19.72
C GLU A 468 -14.11 2.65 -20.96
N ARG A 469 -14.16 3.96 -21.20
CA ARG A 469 -13.47 4.63 -22.32
C ARG A 469 -11.93 4.49 -22.29
N TRP A 470 -11.34 4.24 -21.13
CA TRP A 470 -9.91 3.99 -20.99
C TRP A 470 -9.60 2.51 -21.17
N LEU A 471 -10.47 1.61 -20.66
CA LEU A 471 -10.33 0.16 -20.81
C LEU A 471 -10.49 -0.31 -22.26
N ASP A 472 -11.47 0.21 -22.99
CA ASP A 472 -11.77 -0.18 -24.39
C ASP A 472 -10.57 0.00 -25.34
N GLY A 473 -9.73 1.00 -25.05
CA GLY A 473 -8.54 1.31 -25.85
C GLY A 473 -7.26 0.69 -25.31
N LEU A 474 -7.25 0.20 -24.06
CA LEU A 474 -6.04 -0.28 -23.41
C LEU A 474 -5.49 -1.52 -24.11
N GLU A 475 -4.21 -1.45 -24.46
CA GLU A 475 -3.51 -2.58 -25.01
C GLU A 475 -3.48 -3.77 -24.03
N HIS A 476 -3.90 -4.94 -24.53
CA HIS A 476 -3.90 -6.19 -23.78
C HIS A 476 -4.77 -6.18 -22.51
N ALA A 477 -5.79 -5.32 -22.44
CA ALA A 477 -6.67 -5.23 -21.28
C ALA A 477 -7.22 -6.59 -20.82
N ASN A 478 -7.69 -7.42 -21.76
CA ASN A 478 -8.21 -8.76 -21.45
C ASN A 478 -7.12 -9.68 -20.90
N GLU A 479 -5.93 -9.70 -21.51
CA GLU A 479 -4.84 -10.55 -21.04
C GLU A 479 -4.28 -10.08 -19.69
N ILE A 480 -4.27 -8.77 -19.42
CA ILE A 480 -3.89 -8.19 -18.13
C ILE A 480 -4.91 -8.62 -17.06
N ALA A 481 -6.21 -8.52 -17.35
CA ALA A 481 -7.27 -8.99 -16.45
C ALA A 481 -7.17 -10.51 -16.19
N ASP A 482 -6.94 -11.30 -17.23
CA ASP A 482 -6.74 -12.75 -17.11
C ASP A 482 -5.50 -13.10 -16.24
N ILE A 483 -4.44 -12.28 -16.28
CA ILE A 483 -3.25 -12.47 -15.42
C ILE A 483 -3.56 -12.06 -13.98
N ALA A 484 -4.36 -11.01 -13.78
CA ALA A 484 -4.81 -10.60 -12.45
C ALA A 484 -5.67 -11.69 -11.79
N ASP A 485 -6.56 -12.32 -12.56
CA ASP A 485 -7.38 -13.44 -12.11
C ASP A 485 -6.53 -14.65 -11.73
N ASP A 486 -5.48 -14.94 -12.52
CA ASP A 486 -4.55 -16.01 -12.19
C ASP A 486 -3.77 -15.69 -10.90
N LEU A 487 -3.31 -14.45 -10.71
CA LEU A 487 -2.66 -14.05 -9.45
C LEU A 487 -3.62 -14.21 -8.26
N HIS A 488 -4.89 -13.83 -8.42
CA HIS A 488 -5.90 -13.99 -7.38
C HIS A 488 -6.11 -15.47 -7.03
N ALA A 489 -6.25 -16.33 -8.04
CA ALA A 489 -6.41 -17.76 -7.84
C ALA A 489 -5.20 -18.38 -7.11
N ALA A 490 -3.98 -18.00 -7.49
CA ALA A 490 -2.77 -18.50 -6.84
C ALA A 490 -2.56 -17.94 -5.43
N ALA A 491 -3.06 -16.75 -5.13
CA ALA A 491 -2.97 -16.13 -3.81
C ALA A 491 -4.06 -16.61 -2.83
N SER A 492 -5.11 -17.28 -3.33
CA SER A 492 -6.21 -17.80 -2.51
C SER A 492 -5.80 -19.01 -1.68
N GLU A 493 -6.49 -19.25 -0.56
CA GLU A 493 -6.24 -20.42 0.32
C GLU A 493 -6.45 -21.76 -0.41
N ASP A 494 -7.34 -21.78 -1.41
CA ASP A 494 -7.63 -22.93 -2.27
C ASP A 494 -6.71 -23.00 -3.50
N GLY A 495 -5.66 -22.17 -3.55
CA GLY A 495 -4.69 -22.13 -4.62
C GLY A 495 -3.90 -23.43 -4.73
N ASP A 496 -4.39 -24.35 -5.55
CA ASP A 496 -3.68 -25.59 -5.92
C ASP A 496 -3.59 -25.69 -7.46
N PRO A 497 -2.38 -25.67 -8.05
CA PRO A 497 -2.19 -25.87 -9.49
C PRO A 497 -2.83 -27.13 -10.05
N ASP A 498 -2.95 -28.20 -9.27
CA ASP A 498 -3.63 -29.43 -9.70
C ASP A 498 -5.14 -29.24 -9.79
N VAL A 499 -5.72 -28.36 -8.96
CA VAL A 499 -7.14 -27.97 -9.02
C VAL A 499 -7.39 -26.97 -10.17
N LEU A 500 -6.42 -26.08 -10.44
CA LEU A 500 -6.48 -25.11 -11.54
C LEU A 500 -6.31 -25.78 -12.93
N GLY A 501 -5.76 -27.00 -12.94
CA GLY A 501 -5.81 -27.95 -14.06
C GLY A 501 -4.85 -27.66 -15.22
N GLU A 502 -5.01 -28.42 -16.31
CA GLU A 502 -4.06 -28.42 -17.44
C GLU A 502 -3.87 -27.04 -18.12
N ARG A 503 -4.93 -26.20 -18.13
CA ARG A 503 -4.84 -24.84 -18.69
C ARG A 503 -3.86 -23.98 -17.91
N TRP A 504 -3.84 -24.11 -16.58
CA TRP A 504 -2.89 -23.42 -15.71
C TRP A 504 -1.46 -23.83 -15.99
N GLN A 505 -1.19 -25.14 -15.95
CA GLN A 505 0.15 -25.70 -16.18
C GLN A 505 0.70 -25.35 -17.57
N ALA A 506 -0.16 -25.30 -18.59
CA ALA A 506 0.23 -24.86 -19.93
C ALA A 506 0.59 -23.37 -20.00
N ARG A 507 -0.07 -22.52 -19.19
CA ARG A 507 0.16 -21.08 -19.14
C ARG A 507 1.37 -20.71 -18.28
N TRP A 508 1.54 -21.38 -17.14
CA TRP A 508 2.51 -21.11 -16.07
C TRP A 508 3.36 -22.33 -15.71
N PRO A 509 4.15 -22.89 -16.64
CA PRO A 509 4.92 -24.11 -16.37
C PRO A 509 6.00 -23.91 -15.30
N ALA A 510 6.27 -24.94 -14.50
CA ALA A 510 7.19 -24.95 -13.35
C ALA A 510 8.71 -24.97 -13.68
N GLU A 511 9.11 -24.75 -14.93
CA GLU A 511 10.47 -24.95 -15.48
C GLU A 511 11.61 -24.59 -14.51
#